data_AF-A0A962V3F9-F1
#
_entry.id   AF-A0A962V3F9-F1
#
_cell.length_a   1.000
_cell.length_b   1.000
_cell.length_c   1.000
_cell.angle_alpha   90.00
_cell.angle_beta   90.00
_cell.angle_gamma   90.00
#
_symmetry.space_group_name_H-M   'P 1'
#
loop_
_entity.id
_entity.type
_entity.pdbx_description
1 polymer ?
#
loop_
_entity_poly.entity_id
_entity_poly.type
_entity_poly.pdbx_seq_one_letter_code
_entity_poly.pdbx_strand_id
1 'polypeptide(L)'
;MAILNLALKSVWNRKFTALLTVLTIAISVALLLGVEKTRTGARSSFTSTLSGIDLIVGARSGPVQLLLYSVFRIGNATNNITWDSYQALANDPNIAWTIP
;
A
#
# COMPACT_ATOMS: atom_id res chain seq x y z
N MET A 1 33.60 21.28 26.01
CA MET A 1 32.23 21.81 26.24
C MET A 1 32.00 23.25 25.76
N ALA A 2 33.03 24.08 25.52
CA ALA A 2 32.83 25.47 25.07
C ALA A 2 32.20 25.60 23.67
N ILE A 3 32.52 24.69 22.75
CA ILE A 3 32.12 24.76 21.33
C ILE A 3 30.61 24.54 21.15
N LEU A 4 30.04 23.55 21.85
CA LEU A 4 28.60 23.27 21.87
C LEU A 4 27.79 24.45 22.41
N ASN A 5 28.28 25.09 23.47
CA ASN A 5 27.61 26.22 24.10
C ASN A 5 27.65 27.48 23.21
N LEU A 6 28.75 27.70 22.48
CA LEU A 6 28.87 28.75 21.47
C LEU A 6 27.98 28.49 20.25
N ALA A 7 27.88 27.23 19.80
CA ALA A 7 26.98 26.84 18.72
C ALA A 7 25.50 27.07 19.08
N LEU A 8 25.09 26.69 20.30
CA LEU A 8 23.75 26.95 20.83
C LEU A 8 23.43 28.45 20.91
N LYS A 9 24.36 29.26 21.43
CA LYS A 9 24.19 30.73 21.44
C LYS A 9 24.10 31.32 20.03
N SER A 10 24.85 30.79 19.06
CA SER A 10 24.80 31.22 17.65
C SER A 10 23.43 30.91 17.00
N VAL A 11 22.91 29.70 17.21
CA VAL A 11 21.56 29.30 16.77
C VAL A 11 20.50 30.20 17.41
N TRP A 12 20.67 30.53 18.70
CA TRP A 12 19.74 31.39 19.41
C TRP A 12 19.84 32.86 19.01
N ASN A 13 20.96 33.32 18.45
CA ASN A 13 21.06 34.66 17.87
C ASN A 13 20.42 34.75 16.48
N ARG A 14 20.28 33.62 15.77
CA ARG A 14 19.69 33.50 14.44
C ARG A 14 18.42 32.65 14.44
N LYS A 15 17.53 32.85 15.43
CA LYS A 15 16.33 32.02 15.66
C LYS A 15 15.45 31.89 14.42
N PHE A 16 15.26 32.97 13.67
CA PHE A 16 14.39 32.97 12.50
C PHE A 16 14.94 32.09 11.36
N THR A 17 16.20 32.29 10.98
CA THR A 17 16.84 31.48 9.94
C THR A 17 16.99 30.02 10.38
N ALA A 18 17.33 29.79 11.65
CA ALA A 18 17.41 28.44 12.20
C ALA A 18 16.05 27.72 12.24
N LEU A 19 14.97 28.44 12.55
CA LEU A 19 13.62 27.88 12.48
C LEU A 19 13.25 27.52 11.04
N LEU A 20 13.58 28.40 10.08
CA LEU A 20 13.28 28.15 8.67
C LEU A 20 14.02 26.92 8.14
N THR A 21 15.31 26.75 8.47
CA THR A 21 16.07 25.56 8.07
C THR A 21 15.53 24.28 8.72
N VAL A 22 15.16 24.33 10.01
CA VAL A 22 14.54 23.19 10.69
C VAL A 22 13.21 22.82 10.04
N LEU A 23 12.37 23.81 9.69
CA LEU A 23 11.11 23.57 8.98
C LEU A 23 11.34 22.95 7.60
N THR A 24 12.32 23.43 6.83
CA THR A 24 12.65 22.87 5.52
C THR A 24 13.07 21.40 5.61
N ILE A 25 13.92 21.07 6.60
CA ILE A 25 14.36 19.70 6.85
C ILE A 25 13.17 18.85 7.30
N ALA A 26 12.35 19.35 8.22
CA ALA A 26 11.18 18.65 8.73
C ALA A 26 10.18 18.33 7.61
N ILE A 27 9.89 19.29 6.72
CA ILE A 27 9.00 19.08 5.58
C ILE A 27 9.59 18.03 4.62
N SER A 28 10.89 18.12 4.30
CA SER A 28 11.55 17.16 3.41
C SER A 28 11.49 15.73 3.95
N VAL A 29 11.81 15.55 5.23
CA VAL A 29 11.77 14.24 5.89
C VAL A 29 10.33 13.74 6.05
N ALA A 30 9.39 14.60 6.42
CA ALA A 30 7.98 14.25 6.54
C ALA A 30 7.39 13.78 5.21
N LEU A 31 7.78 14.40 4.10
CA LEU A 31 7.32 14.03 2.77
C LEU A 31 7.89 12.66 2.36
N LEU A 32 9.19 12.43 2.56
CA LEU A 32 9.83 11.15 2.29
C LEU A 32 9.18 10.01 3.11
N LEU A 33 9.04 10.22 4.42
CA LEU A 33 8.40 9.24 5.30
C LEU A 33 6.92 9.07 4.98
N GLY A 34 6.21 10.14 4.63
CA GLY A 34 4.79 10.10 4.26
C GLY A 34 4.55 9.26 3.02
N VAL A 35 5.38 9.42 1.98
CA VAL A 35 5.31 8.60 0.76
C VAL A 35 5.59 7.14 1.08
N GLU A 36 6.68 6.85 1.78
CA GLU A 36 7.03 5.47 2.11
C GLU A 36 5.96 4.82 2.98
N LYS A 37 5.45 5.52 3.99
CA LYS A 37 4.42 4.99 4.89
C LYS A 37 3.07 4.80 4.21
N THR A 38 2.71 5.68 3.27
CA THR A 38 1.52 5.50 2.44
C THR A 38 1.67 4.30 1.52
N ARG A 39 2.85 4.12 0.91
CA ARG A 39 3.19 2.97 0.08
C ARG A 39 3.16 1.67 0.88
N THR A 40 3.79 1.63 2.05
CA THR A 40 3.77 0.46 2.94
C THR A 40 2.37 0.18 3.46
N GLY A 41 1.61 1.21 3.84
CA GLY A 41 0.23 1.11 4.29
C GLY A 41 -0.67 0.51 3.21
N ALA A 42 -0.57 1.00 1.97
CA ALA A 42 -1.27 0.41 0.82
C ALA A 42 -0.90 -1.07 0.67
N ARG A 43 0.39 -1.41 0.68
CA ARG A 43 0.87 -2.80 0.57
C ARG A 43 0.38 -3.70 1.72
N SER A 44 0.35 -3.19 2.93
CA SER A 44 -0.13 -3.91 4.12
C SER A 44 -1.64 -4.14 4.10
N SER A 45 -2.41 -3.16 3.60
CA SER A 45 -3.85 -3.31 3.38
C SER A 45 -4.13 -4.39 2.32
N PHE A 46 -3.25 -4.54 1.32
CA PHE A 46 -3.35 -5.66 0.39
C PHE A 46 -3.14 -7.01 1.07
N THR A 47 -2.10 -7.18 1.89
CA THR A 47 -1.80 -8.46 2.52
C THR A 47 -2.77 -8.86 3.64
N SER A 48 -3.33 -7.89 4.36
CA SER A 48 -4.22 -8.16 5.50
C SER A 48 -5.61 -8.64 5.08
N THR A 49 -6.10 -8.21 3.90
CA THR A 49 -7.38 -8.67 3.33
C THR A 49 -7.24 -10.02 2.61
N LEU A 50 -6.03 -10.47 2.29
CA LEU A 50 -5.76 -11.73 1.59
C LEU A 50 -5.63 -12.95 2.55
N SER A 51 -5.84 -12.78 3.85
CA SER A 51 -5.87 -13.87 4.82
C SER A 51 -7.09 -14.77 4.57
N GLY A 52 -6.90 -15.87 3.86
CA GLY A 52 -7.95 -16.87 3.55
C GLY A 52 -8.29 -17.01 2.06
N ILE A 53 -7.55 -16.34 1.15
CA ILE A 53 -7.69 -16.52 -0.30
C ILE A 53 -6.44 -17.24 -0.83
N ASP A 54 -6.59 -18.53 -1.12
CA ASP A 54 -5.49 -19.35 -1.63
C ASP A 54 -5.25 -19.16 -3.15
N LEU A 55 -6.33 -18.94 -3.91
CA LEU A 55 -6.28 -18.79 -5.36
C LEU A 55 -7.41 -17.89 -5.88
N ILE A 56 -7.08 -17.00 -6.82
CA ILE A 56 -8.04 -16.20 -7.58
C ILE A 56 -8.06 -16.71 -9.02
N VAL A 57 -9.23 -17.14 -9.50
CA VAL A 57 -9.44 -17.62 -10.87
C VAL A 57 -10.35 -16.65 -11.61
N GLY A 58 -9.96 -16.26 -12.81
CA GLY A 58 -10.75 -15.37 -13.66
C GLY A 58 -10.37 -15.50 -15.12
N ALA A 59 -11.12 -14.83 -16.00
CA ALA A 59 -10.79 -14.82 -17.42
C ALA A 59 -9.46 -14.10 -17.68
N ARG A 60 -8.88 -14.35 -18.87
CA ARG A 60 -7.58 -13.80 -19.27
C ARG A 60 -7.56 -12.27 -19.11
N SER A 61 -6.84 -11.82 -18.10
CA SER A 61 -6.69 -10.41 -17.69
C SER A 61 -5.33 -10.21 -17.01
N GLY A 62 -4.97 -8.95 -16.71
CA GLY A 62 -3.76 -8.66 -15.95
C GLY A 62 -3.91 -9.13 -14.48
N PRO A 63 -2.90 -9.75 -13.87
CA PRO A 63 -3.01 -10.33 -12.52
C PRO A 63 -3.39 -9.30 -11.45
N VAL A 64 -2.93 -8.05 -11.59
CA VAL A 64 -3.30 -6.94 -10.70
C VAL A 64 -4.77 -6.56 -10.86
N GLN A 65 -5.27 -6.53 -12.11
CA GLN A 65 -6.65 -6.15 -12.39
C GLN A 65 -7.64 -7.19 -11.86
N LEU A 66 -7.31 -8.48 -12.00
CA LEU A 66 -8.10 -9.58 -11.45
C LEU A 66 -8.18 -9.49 -9.91
N LEU A 67 -7.07 -9.26 -9.22
CA LEU A 67 -7.05 -9.10 -7.76
C LEU A 67 -7.86 -7.89 -7.29
N LEU A 68 -7.66 -6.73 -7.93
CA LEU A 68 -8.38 -5.49 -7.58
C LEU A 68 -9.90 -5.63 -7.80
N TYR A 69 -10.31 -6.27 -8.88
CA TYR A 69 -11.72 -6.50 -9.17
C TYR A 69 -12.35 -7.54 -8.22
N SER A 70 -11.70 -8.69 -8.03
CA SER A 70 -12.26 -9.80 -7.24
C SER A 70 -12.29 -9.51 -5.74
N VAL A 71 -11.22 -8.92 -5.18
CA VAL A 71 -11.08 -8.73 -3.72
C VAL A 71 -11.50 -7.32 -3.30
N PHE A 72 -11.07 -6.30 -4.05
CA PHE A 72 -11.30 -4.90 -3.68
C PHE A 72 -12.53 -4.30 -4.37
N ARG A 73 -13.16 -5.03 -5.31
CA ARG A 73 -14.28 -4.54 -6.15
C ARG A 73 -13.95 -3.22 -6.88
N ILE A 74 -12.67 -3.01 -7.22
CA ILE A 74 -12.18 -1.84 -7.95
C ILE A 74 -11.95 -2.21 -9.42
N GLY A 75 -12.55 -1.44 -10.33
CA GLY A 75 -12.41 -1.61 -11.78
C GLY A 75 -13.61 -2.27 -12.46
N ASN A 76 -13.45 -2.63 -13.74
CA ASN A 76 -14.51 -3.22 -14.57
C ASN A 76 -14.18 -4.67 -14.92
N ALA A 77 -15.19 -5.54 -14.92
CA ALA A 77 -15.11 -6.88 -15.48
C ALA A 77 -14.94 -6.81 -17.01
N THR A 78 -13.71 -6.86 -17.50
CA THR A 78 -13.44 -6.92 -18.94
C THR A 78 -13.74 -8.29 -19.53
N ASN A 79 -13.63 -9.37 -18.73
CA ASN A 79 -14.06 -10.72 -19.09
C ASN A 79 -14.41 -11.49 -17.81
N ASN A 80 -15.60 -12.08 -17.75
CA ASN A 80 -15.99 -12.97 -16.65
C ASN A 80 -15.85 -14.44 -17.08
N ILE A 81 -15.62 -15.33 -16.12
CA ILE A 81 -15.75 -16.77 -16.36
C ILE A 81 -17.22 -17.11 -16.60
N THR A 82 -17.48 -18.11 -17.45
CA THR A 82 -18.85 -18.60 -17.63
C THR A 82 -19.30 -19.36 -16.39
N TRP A 83 -20.61 -19.41 -16.16
CA TRP A 83 -21.19 -20.19 -15.07
C TRP A 83 -20.80 -21.67 -15.15
N ASP A 84 -20.76 -22.24 -16.36
CA ASP A 84 -20.32 -23.62 -16.58
C ASP A 84 -18.86 -23.85 -16.13
N SER A 85 -17.98 -22.87 -16.37
CA SER A 85 -16.58 -22.93 -15.92
C SER A 85 -16.49 -22.87 -14.40
N TYR A 86 -17.31 -22.03 -13.75
CA TYR A 86 -17.41 -21.97 -12.30
C TYR A 86 -17.89 -23.31 -11.72
N GLN A 87 -18.91 -23.93 -12.30
CA GLN A 87 -19.40 -25.24 -11.86
C GLN A 87 -18.36 -26.35 -12.05
N ALA A 88 -17.62 -26.34 -13.16
CA ALA A 88 -16.53 -27.30 -13.38
C ALA A 88 -15.46 -27.21 -12.28
N LEU A 89 -15.10 -25.99 -11.86
CA LEU A 89 -14.17 -25.76 -10.75
C LEU A 89 -14.79 -26.15 -9.40
N ALA A 90 -16.01 -25.70 -9.11
CA ALA A 90 -16.69 -25.97 -7.84
C ALA A 90 -16.94 -27.47 -7.58
N ASN A 91 -16.98 -28.29 -8.64
CA ASN A 91 -17.12 -29.74 -8.55
C ASN A 91 -15.78 -30.49 -8.45
N ASP A 92 -14.63 -29.81 -8.49
CA ASP A 92 -13.32 -30.45 -8.35
C ASP A 92 -13.11 -30.89 -6.88
N PRO A 93 -12.80 -32.18 -6.63
CA PRO A 93 -12.63 -32.70 -5.28
C PRO A 93 -11.44 -32.09 -4.51
N ASN A 94 -10.52 -31.41 -5.20
CA ASN A 94 -9.39 -30.71 -4.56
C ASN A 94 -9.78 -29.32 -4.02
N ILE A 95 -10.98 -28.82 -4.29
CA ILE A 95 -11.43 -27.50 -3.87
C ILE A 95 -12.36 -27.61 -2.67
N ALA A 96 -11.94 -27.05 -1.53
CA ALA A 96 -12.71 -27.12 -0.29
C ALA A 96 -13.97 -26.24 -0.30
N TRP A 97 -13.88 -25.05 -0.89
CA TRP A 97 -15.00 -24.11 -1.07
C TRP A 97 -14.68 -23.08 -2.14
N THR A 98 -15.71 -22.49 -2.75
CA THR A 98 -15.59 -21.44 -3.77
C THR A 98 -16.61 -20.34 -3.53
N ILE A 99 -16.33 -19.13 -4.03
CA ILE A 99 -17.27 -18.01 -4.10
C ILE A 99 -17.25 -17.49 -5.55
N PRO A 100 -18.42 -17.28 -6.18
CA PRO A 100 -18.52 -16.73 -7.54
C PRO A 100 -18.24 -15.22 -7.60
#